data_AF-V9LAW3-F1
#
_entry.id   AF-V9LAW3-F1
#
_cell.length_a   1.000
_cell.length_b   1.000
_cell.length_c   1.000
_cell.angle_alpha   90.00
_cell.angle_beta   90.00
_cell.angle_gamma   90.00
#
_symmetry.space_group_name_H-M   'P 1'
#
loop_
_entity.id
_entity.type
_entity.pdbx_description
1 polymer ?
#
loop_
_entity_poly.entity_id
_entity_poly.type
_entity_poly.pdbx_seq_one_letter_code
_entity_poly.pdbx_strand_id
1 'polypeptide(L)'
;MALGCGRLVAAWARARGLRPAVSLVSSVTRCQSSNSSLQQQRIEAVTSLSKPPWAEVKLPEPAEEANYHTEVVDNVTAMIATGQYGRLFAVVHFAGRQWKVTSEDLILVANHIEAECGDRIRMEKVLLVGGVDFTLIGRPLLGRDLVRVEATVIEKTESWPRILFRFRRRKRYRRKKIIIQPQTVLRINTIDIAPALT
;
A
#
# COMPACT_ATOMS: atom_id res chain seq x y z
N MET A 1 -10.59 -12.84 -56.26
CA MET A 1 -9.62 -13.89 -56.67
C MET A 1 -8.74 -14.13 -55.45
N ALA A 2 -9.00 -15.15 -54.62
CA ALA A 2 -8.56 -16.55 -54.80
C ALA A 2 -7.02 -16.57 -55.03
N LEU A 3 -6.13 -17.16 -54.24
CA LEU A 3 -6.02 -18.47 -53.57
C LEU A 3 -4.94 -18.31 -52.46
N GLY A 4 -4.84 -19.04 -51.35
CA GLY A 4 -5.02 -20.48 -51.14
C GLY A 4 -3.70 -21.24 -51.35
N CYS A 5 -3.01 -21.65 -50.27
CA CYS A 5 -2.07 -22.79 -50.14
C CYS A 5 -1.44 -22.73 -48.72
N GLY A 6 -1.48 -23.71 -47.81
CA GLY A 6 -1.37 -25.18 -47.91
C GLY A 6 -0.09 -25.58 -47.12
N ARG A 7 -0.14 -25.81 -45.80
CA ARG A 7 -0.36 -27.07 -45.03
C ARG A 7 0.74 -28.17 -45.19
N LEU A 8 1.06 -28.78 -44.03
CA LEU A 8 1.68 -30.11 -43.76
C LEU A 8 3.22 -30.16 -43.58
N VAL A 9 3.79 -30.49 -42.41
CA VAL A 9 3.91 -31.74 -41.59
C VAL A 9 5.30 -32.35 -41.75
N ALA A 10 5.96 -32.66 -40.62
CA ALA A 10 6.90 -33.77 -40.54
C ALA A 10 6.94 -34.32 -39.10
N ALA A 11 6.36 -35.50 -38.93
CA ALA A 11 6.73 -36.46 -37.90
C ALA A 11 8.06 -37.13 -38.29
N TRP A 12 8.72 -37.81 -37.36
CA TRP A 12 9.59 -39.01 -37.48
C TRP A 12 10.22 -39.23 -36.09
N ALA A 13 10.61 -40.40 -35.61
CA ALA A 13 10.23 -41.79 -35.78
C ALA A 13 10.87 -42.52 -34.58
N ARG A 14 10.26 -43.60 -34.12
CA ARG A 14 10.80 -44.47 -33.05
C ARG A 14 11.96 -45.32 -33.58
N ALA A 15 12.94 -45.63 -32.75
CA ALA A 15 13.68 -46.89 -32.83
C ALA A 15 14.13 -47.34 -31.42
N ARG A 16 13.96 -48.64 -31.15
CA ARG A 16 14.23 -49.36 -29.90
C ARG A 16 15.49 -50.22 -30.06
N GLY A 17 16.15 -50.53 -28.94
CA GLY A 17 17.01 -51.71 -28.74
C GLY A 17 18.07 -51.47 -27.64
N LEU A 18 17.93 -51.98 -26.41
CA LEU A 18 18.35 -53.31 -25.90
C LEU A 18 19.89 -53.47 -25.95
N ARG A 19 20.68 -53.68 -24.87
CA ARG A 19 20.55 -54.52 -23.66
C ARG A 19 21.66 -54.18 -22.60
N PRO A 20 21.71 -54.81 -21.40
CA PRO A 20 22.05 -54.19 -20.11
C PRO A 20 23.44 -54.53 -19.54
N ALA A 21 23.84 -53.88 -18.45
CA ALA A 21 24.86 -54.39 -17.53
C ALA A 21 24.59 -53.99 -16.07
N VAL A 22 24.31 -55.03 -15.27
CA VAL A 22 24.64 -55.21 -13.85
C VAL A 22 23.98 -54.29 -12.82
N SER A 23 22.94 -54.85 -12.20
CA SER A 23 22.39 -54.49 -10.90
C SER A 23 23.34 -54.91 -9.76
N LEU A 24 23.75 -53.98 -8.91
CA LEU A 24 24.14 -54.30 -7.53
C LEU A 24 23.04 -53.81 -6.60
N VAL A 25 22.42 -54.80 -5.95
CA VAL A 25 21.38 -54.67 -4.94
C VAL A 25 22.05 -54.16 -3.66
N SER A 26 21.66 -52.98 -3.20
CA SER A 26 21.72 -52.66 -1.78
C SER A 26 20.29 -52.51 -1.29
N SER A 27 19.79 -53.60 -0.71
CA SER A 27 18.54 -53.64 0.04
C SER A 27 18.70 -52.81 1.31
N VAL A 28 18.44 -51.51 1.24
CA VAL A 28 18.11 -50.73 2.43
C VAL A 28 16.66 -51.06 2.75
N THR A 29 16.47 -51.92 3.75
CA THR A 29 15.18 -52.11 4.42
C THR A 29 14.72 -50.76 4.95
N ARG A 30 13.79 -50.13 4.22
CA ARG A 30 13.02 -48.99 4.70
C ARG A 30 12.05 -49.53 5.76
N CYS A 31 12.49 -49.53 7.02
CA CYS A 31 11.61 -49.74 8.16
C CYS A 31 10.56 -48.63 8.13
N GLN A 32 9.35 -48.95 7.69
CA GLN A 32 8.19 -48.07 7.88
C GLN A 32 7.82 -48.16 9.36
N SER A 33 8.38 -47.26 10.18
CA SER A 33 7.80 -47.00 11.50
C SER A 33 6.42 -46.40 11.26
N SER A 34 5.42 -47.15 11.69
CA SER A 34 4.02 -46.72 11.79
C SER A 34 3.94 -45.31 12.37
N ASN A 35 3.27 -44.40 11.66
CA ASN A 35 2.86 -43.11 12.18
C ASN A 35 1.88 -43.36 13.33
N SER A 36 2.38 -43.45 14.57
CA SER A 36 1.55 -43.26 15.74
C SER A 36 1.21 -41.77 15.82
N SER A 37 -0.01 -41.43 15.39
CA SER A 37 -0.66 -40.12 15.48
C SER A 37 -0.99 -39.75 16.93
N LEU A 38 0.01 -39.80 17.80
CA LEU A 38 0.01 -39.15 19.09
C LEU A 38 1.27 -38.30 19.08
N GLN A 39 1.13 -37.06 18.60
CA GLN A 39 2.14 -36.02 18.83
C GLN A 39 2.18 -35.76 20.33
N GLN A 40 2.85 -36.64 21.08
CA GLN A 40 3.35 -36.32 22.40
C GLN A 40 4.27 -35.13 22.18
N GLN A 41 3.87 -33.98 22.72
CA GLN A 41 4.71 -32.78 22.72
C GLN A 41 6.07 -33.22 23.26
N ARG A 42 7.09 -33.13 22.40
CA ARG A 42 8.46 -33.39 22.81
C ARG A 42 8.79 -32.35 23.86
N ILE A 43 8.82 -32.75 25.13
CA ILE A 43 9.20 -31.87 26.23
C ILE A 43 10.71 -31.69 26.09
N GLU A 44 11.10 -30.62 25.41
CA GLU A 44 12.50 -30.26 25.23
C GLU A 44 13.01 -29.57 26.51
N ALA A 45 14.24 -29.89 26.91
CA ALA A 45 14.87 -29.25 28.05
C ALA A 45 15.01 -27.74 27.79
N VAL A 46 14.68 -26.93 28.79
CA VAL A 46 14.81 -25.48 28.68
C VAL A 46 16.29 -25.11 28.66
N THR A 47 16.78 -24.64 27.53
CA THR A 47 18.14 -24.15 27.29
C THR A 47 18.08 -22.73 26.74
N SER A 48 19.25 -22.10 26.58
CA SER A 48 19.36 -20.76 25.96
C SER A 48 18.84 -20.69 24.53
N LEU A 49 18.68 -21.85 23.85
CA LEU A 49 18.22 -21.94 22.46
C LEU A 49 16.91 -22.72 22.29
N SER A 50 16.37 -23.32 23.35
CA SER A 50 15.14 -24.13 23.26
C SER A 50 13.88 -23.29 23.04
N LYS A 51 13.93 -22.03 23.47
CA LYS A 51 12.85 -21.07 23.24
C LYS A 51 13.46 -19.88 22.50
N PRO A 52 12.70 -19.26 21.60
CA PRO A 52 13.13 -18.00 21.04
C PRO A 52 13.38 -16.97 22.16
N PRO A 53 14.26 -15.98 21.93
CA PRO A 53 14.57 -14.96 22.94
C PRO A 53 13.38 -14.02 23.23
N TRP A 54 12.31 -14.07 22.43
CA TRP A 54 11.08 -13.31 22.65
C TRP A 54 10.05 -14.09 23.47
N ALA A 55 9.25 -13.36 24.25
CA ALA A 55 8.16 -13.93 25.01
C ALA A 55 7.06 -14.48 24.11
N GLU A 56 6.46 -15.60 24.52
CA GLU A 56 5.28 -16.16 23.87
C GLU A 56 4.05 -15.32 24.27
N VAL A 57 3.42 -14.66 23.30
CA VAL A 57 2.23 -13.83 23.49
C VAL A 57 1.01 -14.62 23.05
N LYS A 58 0.01 -14.76 23.93
CA LYS A 58 -1.30 -15.34 23.60
C LYS A 58 -2.25 -14.23 23.19
N LEU A 59 -2.93 -14.42 22.07
CA LEU A 59 -3.97 -13.49 21.61
C LEU A 59 -5.27 -13.75 22.40
N PRO A 60 -6.10 -12.70 22.60
CA PRO A 60 -7.44 -12.86 23.16
C PRO A 60 -8.35 -13.72 22.29
N GLU A 61 -9.50 -14.13 22.84
CA GLU A 61 -10.52 -14.86 22.09
C GLU A 61 -11.24 -13.91 21.11
N PRO A 62 -11.51 -14.33 19.85
CA PRO A 62 -12.06 -13.43 18.83
C PRO A 62 -13.43 -12.83 19.16
N ALA A 63 -14.24 -13.51 19.98
CA ALA A 63 -15.55 -13.00 20.40
C ALA A 63 -15.41 -11.82 21.38
N GLU A 64 -14.46 -11.89 22.30
CA GLU A 64 -14.19 -10.80 23.25
C GLU A 64 -13.59 -9.59 22.53
N GLU A 65 -12.69 -9.81 21.57
CA GLU A 65 -12.13 -8.73 20.73
C GLU A 65 -13.20 -8.01 19.91
N ALA A 66 -14.16 -8.75 19.36
CA ALA A 66 -15.24 -8.16 18.58
C ALA A 66 -16.09 -7.19 19.42
N ASN A 67 -16.44 -7.58 20.65
CA ASN A 67 -17.21 -6.74 21.57
C ASN A 67 -16.40 -5.50 21.97
N TYR A 68 -15.12 -5.68 22.30
CA TYR A 68 -14.23 -4.55 22.62
C TYR A 68 -14.10 -3.57 21.45
N HIS A 69 -13.96 -4.06 20.21
CA HIS A 69 -13.91 -3.21 19.04
C HIS A 69 -15.20 -2.41 18.83
N THR A 70 -16.37 -3.04 19.02
CA THR A 70 -17.65 -2.33 18.92
C THR A 70 -17.77 -1.22 19.98
N GLU A 71 -17.41 -1.52 21.24
CA GLU A 71 -17.46 -0.53 22.32
C GLU A 71 -16.53 0.68 22.05
N VAL A 72 -15.33 0.42 21.54
CA VAL A 72 -14.39 1.48 21.15
C VAL A 72 -14.94 2.34 20.01
N VAL A 73 -15.54 1.72 18.99
CA VAL A 73 -16.16 2.44 17.87
C VAL A 73 -17.33 3.30 18.34
N ASP A 74 -18.18 2.78 19.23
CA ASP A 74 -19.31 3.52 19.78
C ASP A 74 -18.84 4.75 20.58
N ASN A 75 -17.79 4.59 21.41
CA ASN A 75 -17.19 5.68 22.16
C ASN A 75 -16.64 6.78 21.23
N VAL A 76 -15.90 6.40 20.18
CA VAL A 76 -15.37 7.36 19.19
C VAL A 76 -16.51 8.04 18.43
N THR A 77 -17.56 7.31 18.08
CA THR A 77 -18.75 7.86 17.41
C THR A 77 -19.42 8.91 18.28
N ALA A 78 -19.56 8.66 19.58
CA ALA A 78 -20.09 9.62 20.54
C ALA A 78 -19.19 10.87 20.68
N MET A 79 -17.87 10.70 20.69
CA MET A 79 -16.92 11.84 20.70
C MET A 79 -17.03 12.71 19.44
N ILE A 80 -17.19 12.09 18.26
CA ILE A 80 -17.38 12.81 17.00
C ILE A 80 -18.73 13.56 17.02
N ALA A 81 -19.80 12.90 17.47
CA ALA A 81 -21.14 13.49 17.55
C ALA A 81 -21.20 14.68 18.52
N THR A 82 -20.46 14.62 19.62
CA THR A 82 -20.36 15.72 20.60
C THR A 82 -19.40 16.84 20.18
N GLY A 83 -18.62 16.66 19.11
CA GLY A 83 -17.67 17.66 18.62
C GLY A 83 -16.36 17.74 19.42
N GLN A 84 -16.07 16.78 20.30
CA GLN A 84 -14.92 16.80 21.20
C GLN A 84 -13.66 16.23 20.53
N TYR A 85 -13.22 16.81 19.41
CA TYR A 85 -12.09 16.28 18.63
C TYR A 85 -10.97 17.29 18.34
N GLY A 86 -11.13 18.54 18.77
CA GLY A 86 -10.13 19.58 18.60
C GLY A 86 -9.80 19.87 17.13
N ARG A 87 -8.54 20.22 16.84
CA ARG A 87 -8.07 20.45 15.47
C ARG A 87 -7.75 19.12 14.78
N LEU A 88 -8.38 18.88 13.64
CA LEU A 88 -8.17 17.69 12.83
C LEU A 88 -6.98 17.83 11.89
N PHE A 89 -6.34 16.71 11.59
CA PHE A 89 -5.39 16.57 10.49
C PHE A 89 -5.78 15.39 9.60
N ALA A 90 -5.42 15.46 8.33
CA ALA A 90 -5.68 14.41 7.35
C ALA A 90 -4.42 14.06 6.57
N VAL A 91 -4.37 12.83 6.06
CA VAL A 91 -3.41 12.42 5.03
C VAL A 91 -4.17 12.22 3.73
N VAL A 92 -3.92 13.10 2.76
CA VAL A 92 -4.60 13.11 1.46
C VAL A 92 -3.65 12.65 0.37
N HIS A 93 -4.12 11.80 -0.54
CA HIS A 93 -3.38 11.42 -1.73
C HIS A 93 -3.82 12.26 -2.91
N PHE A 94 -2.98 13.24 -3.27
CA PHE A 94 -3.26 14.21 -4.32
C PHE A 94 -2.06 14.36 -5.25
N ALA A 95 -2.32 14.45 -6.56
CA ALA A 95 -1.29 14.60 -7.59
C ALA A 95 -0.15 13.56 -7.52
N GLY A 96 -0.47 12.31 -7.15
CA GLY A 96 0.51 11.21 -7.08
C GLY A 96 1.43 11.24 -5.86
N ARG A 97 1.12 12.07 -4.85
CA ARG A 97 1.85 12.15 -3.59
C ARG A 97 0.88 12.19 -2.42
N GLN A 98 1.36 11.80 -1.24
CA GLN A 98 0.62 11.93 0.01
C GLN A 98 1.03 13.22 0.72
N TRP A 99 0.05 13.93 1.25
CA TRP A 99 0.23 15.18 1.98
C TRP A 99 -0.38 15.04 3.36
N LYS A 100 0.38 15.37 4.40
CA LYS A 100 -0.16 15.60 5.74
C LYS A 100 -0.65 17.04 5.79
N VAL A 101 -1.92 17.22 6.09
CA VAL A 101 -2.60 18.51 5.98
C VAL A 101 -3.44 18.78 7.22
N THR A 102 -3.52 20.03 7.63
CA THR A 102 -4.45 20.55 8.62
C THR A 102 -5.29 21.67 8.01
N SER A 103 -6.33 22.11 8.71
CA SER A 103 -7.10 23.29 8.32
C SER A 103 -6.18 24.51 8.14
N GLU A 104 -6.45 25.30 7.11
CA GLU A 104 -5.73 26.53 6.73
C GLU A 104 -4.31 26.35 6.18
N ASP A 105 -3.82 25.12 6.02
CA ASP A 105 -2.49 24.86 5.47
C ASP A 105 -2.40 25.17 3.97
N LEU A 106 -1.19 25.58 3.56
CA LEU A 106 -0.83 25.79 2.15
C LEU A 106 -0.03 24.61 1.61
N ILE A 107 -0.43 24.13 0.44
CA ILE A 107 0.21 23.00 -0.24
C ILE A 107 0.59 23.43 -1.65
N LEU A 108 1.86 23.22 -2.00
CA LEU A 108 2.37 23.46 -3.34
C LEU A 108 2.35 22.17 -4.16
N VAL A 109 1.51 22.14 -5.20
CA VAL A 109 1.35 21.00 -6.10
C VAL A 109 2.11 21.27 -7.39
N ALA A 110 3.04 20.39 -7.73
CA ALA A 110 3.91 20.52 -8.91
C ALA A 110 3.25 20.01 -10.21
N ASN A 111 1.97 20.34 -10.43
CA ASN A 111 1.19 20.01 -11.62
C ASN A 111 0.26 21.19 -11.99
N HIS A 112 -0.17 21.22 -13.25
CA HIS A 112 -1.27 22.08 -13.68
C HIS A 112 -2.61 21.44 -13.28
N ILE A 113 -3.50 22.22 -12.67
CA ILE A 113 -4.86 21.82 -12.30
C ILE A 113 -5.82 22.65 -13.16
N GLU A 114 -6.86 22.01 -13.73
CA GLU A 114 -7.82 22.63 -14.64
C GLU A 114 -8.82 23.59 -13.96
N ALA A 115 -8.81 23.70 -12.64
CA ALA A 115 -9.65 24.61 -11.85
C ALA A 115 -9.10 26.04 -11.82
N GLU A 116 -9.94 27.07 -11.82
CA GLU A 116 -9.53 28.48 -11.79
C GLU A 116 -9.06 28.91 -10.39
N CYS A 117 -8.37 30.05 -10.30
CA CYS A 117 -7.99 30.62 -9.00
C CYS A 117 -9.26 31.07 -8.27
N GLY A 118 -9.45 30.60 -7.03
CA GLY A 118 -10.67 30.82 -6.24
C GLY A 118 -11.62 29.62 -6.21
N ASP A 119 -11.45 28.64 -7.10
CA ASP A 119 -12.30 27.46 -7.13
C ASP A 119 -12.08 26.56 -5.91
N ARG A 120 -13.19 25.98 -5.43
CA ARG A 120 -13.20 24.99 -4.35
C ARG A 120 -13.14 23.57 -4.92
N ILE A 121 -12.18 22.81 -4.45
CA ILE A 121 -11.92 21.42 -4.82
C ILE A 121 -12.16 20.54 -3.59
N ARG A 122 -13.02 19.52 -3.73
CA ARG A 122 -13.16 18.46 -2.74
C ARG A 122 -12.11 17.39 -3.00
N MET A 123 -11.27 17.10 -2.01
CA MET A 123 -10.29 16.01 -2.10
C MET A 123 -10.95 14.68 -1.72
N GLU A 124 -11.13 13.79 -2.69
CA GLU A 124 -11.82 12.51 -2.46
C GLU A 124 -10.94 11.45 -1.80
N LYS A 125 -9.64 11.45 -2.09
CA LYS A 125 -8.71 10.39 -1.67
C LYS A 125 -8.07 10.73 -0.34
N VAL A 126 -8.80 10.45 0.75
CA VAL A 126 -8.31 10.58 2.11
C VAL A 126 -7.94 9.20 2.65
N LEU A 127 -6.73 9.07 3.19
CA LEU A 127 -6.20 7.80 3.70
C LEU A 127 -6.38 7.70 5.21
N LEU A 128 -6.20 8.82 5.91
CA LEU A 128 -6.20 8.90 7.35
C LEU A 128 -6.77 10.25 7.78
N VAL A 129 -7.53 10.25 8.88
CA VAL A 129 -7.90 11.46 9.62
C VAL A 129 -7.58 11.24 11.09
N GLY A 130 -7.01 12.23 11.75
CA GLY A 130 -6.71 12.17 13.18
C GLY A 130 -7.21 13.40 13.91
N GLY A 131 -7.79 13.16 15.09
CA GLY A 131 -8.02 14.15 16.12
C GLY A 131 -6.94 14.06 17.21
N VAL A 132 -7.22 14.69 18.35
CA VAL A 132 -6.31 14.65 19.52
C VAL A 132 -6.25 13.24 20.12
N ASP A 133 -7.41 12.62 20.30
CA ASP A 133 -7.54 11.36 21.07
C ASP A 133 -7.81 10.13 20.21
N PHE A 134 -8.19 10.29 18.94
CA PHE A 134 -8.51 9.19 18.03
C PHE A 134 -7.91 9.38 16.64
N THR A 135 -7.76 8.26 15.93
CA THR A 135 -7.36 8.25 14.52
C THR A 135 -8.22 7.27 13.73
N LEU A 136 -8.65 7.69 12.55
CA LEU A 136 -9.41 6.90 11.60
C LEU A 136 -8.47 6.57 10.43
N ILE A 137 -8.25 5.28 10.19
CA ILE A 137 -7.34 4.77 9.16
C ILE A 137 -8.14 3.99 8.12
N GLY A 138 -8.02 4.39 6.85
CA GLY A 138 -8.68 3.74 5.73
C GLY A 138 -8.03 2.41 5.33
N ARG A 139 -8.78 1.59 4.58
CA ARG A 139 -8.31 0.34 4.00
C ARG A 139 -8.57 0.28 2.49
N PRO A 140 -7.74 0.90 1.62
CA PRO A 140 -6.68 1.87 1.90
C PRO A 140 -7.18 3.32 2.02
N LEU A 141 -8.42 3.61 1.61
CA LEU A 141 -9.04 4.93 1.67
C LEU A 141 -10.18 4.93 2.70
N LEU A 142 -10.51 6.11 3.22
CA LEU A 142 -11.71 6.33 4.03
C LEU A 142 -12.93 6.55 3.11
N GLY A 143 -14.11 6.25 3.66
CA GLY A 143 -15.38 6.47 2.95
C GLY A 143 -15.60 7.95 2.62
N ARG A 144 -16.18 8.23 1.44
CA ARG A 144 -16.46 9.60 1.00
C ARG A 144 -17.49 10.30 1.87
N ASP A 145 -18.40 9.55 2.46
CA ASP A 145 -19.46 10.07 3.32
C ASP A 145 -18.95 10.37 4.73
N LEU A 146 -17.87 9.68 5.14
CA LEU A 146 -17.26 9.85 6.46
C LEU A 146 -16.41 11.12 6.54
N VAL A 147 -15.67 11.46 5.49
CA VAL A 147 -14.72 12.58 5.51
C VAL A 147 -14.91 13.50 4.31
N ARG A 148 -14.92 14.80 4.58
CA ARG A 148 -14.92 15.86 3.57
C ARG A 148 -13.74 16.80 3.80
N VAL A 149 -12.77 16.77 2.87
CA VAL A 149 -11.67 17.73 2.85
C VAL A 149 -11.88 18.70 1.69
N GLU A 150 -12.02 19.98 2.00
CA GLU A 150 -12.15 21.05 1.01
C GLU A 150 -10.88 21.87 0.91
N ALA A 151 -10.50 22.20 -0.32
CA ALA A 151 -9.38 23.07 -0.61
C ALA A 151 -9.74 24.13 -1.65
N THR A 152 -9.11 25.29 -1.57
CA THR A 152 -9.26 26.36 -2.56
C THR A 152 -7.97 26.54 -3.34
N VAL A 153 -8.07 26.77 -4.65
CA VAL A 153 -6.91 27.19 -5.47
C VAL A 153 -6.63 28.66 -5.18
N ILE A 154 -5.43 28.98 -4.68
CA ILE A 154 -5.04 30.39 -4.43
C ILE A 154 -4.39 30.97 -5.68
N GLU A 155 -3.31 30.34 -6.11
CA GLU A 155 -2.48 30.86 -7.20
C GLU A 155 -1.95 29.74 -8.07
N LYS A 156 -1.71 30.09 -9.33
CA LYS A 156 -0.99 29.28 -10.31
C LYS A 156 0.28 30.03 -10.67
N THR A 157 1.42 29.40 -10.39
CA THR A 157 2.74 30.00 -10.58
C THR A 157 3.64 29.05 -11.36
N GLU A 158 4.80 29.53 -11.76
CA GLU A 158 5.85 28.73 -12.39
C GLU A 158 6.99 28.50 -11.40
N SER A 159 7.59 27.31 -11.46
CA SER A 159 8.74 27.00 -10.63
C SER A 159 9.93 27.89 -10.99
N TRP A 160 10.84 28.09 -10.05
CA TRP A 160 12.14 28.66 -10.38
C TRP A 160 12.83 27.87 -11.53
N PRO A 161 13.57 28.54 -12.43
CA PRO A 161 14.12 27.92 -13.62
C PRO A 161 15.20 26.89 -13.25
N ARG A 162 14.86 25.60 -13.41
CA ARG A 162 15.78 24.50 -13.13
C ARG A 162 16.69 24.24 -14.31
N ILE A 163 17.99 24.32 -14.10
CA ILE A 163 18.99 24.07 -15.15
C ILE A 163 19.37 22.59 -15.18
N LEU A 164 19.06 21.91 -16.28
CA LEU A 164 19.55 20.57 -16.60
C LEU A 164 20.77 20.69 -17.53
N PHE A 165 21.96 20.47 -16.98
CA PHE A 165 23.21 20.50 -17.73
C PHE A 165 23.77 19.09 -17.88
N ARG A 166 24.06 18.68 -19.13
CA ARG A 166 24.68 17.38 -19.46
C ARG A 166 25.99 17.63 -20.18
N PHE A 167 27.05 16.99 -19.70
CA PHE A 167 28.40 17.13 -20.24
C PHE A 167 29.08 15.76 -20.36
N ARG A 168 29.78 15.51 -21.47
CA ARG A 168 30.69 14.36 -21.62
C ARG A 168 32.07 14.86 -22.06
N ARG A 169 33.08 14.53 -21.25
CA ARG A 169 34.48 14.93 -21.47
C ARG A 169 35.00 14.38 -22.81
N ARG A 170 35.76 15.21 -23.56
CA ARG A 170 36.41 14.85 -24.85
C ARG A 170 35.47 14.33 -25.95
N LYS A 171 34.15 14.39 -25.77
CA LYS A 171 33.16 13.97 -26.79
C LYS A 171 32.43 15.15 -27.44
N ARG A 172 32.92 16.39 -27.23
CA ARG A 172 32.27 17.65 -27.64
C ARG A 172 30.76 17.68 -27.31
N TYR A 173 30.35 17.00 -26.25
CA TYR A 173 28.95 16.89 -25.85
C TYR A 173 28.72 17.75 -24.63
N ARG A 174 28.00 18.85 -24.82
CA ARG A 174 27.56 19.79 -23.79
C ARG A 174 26.16 20.28 -24.16
N ARG A 175 25.17 20.00 -23.32
CA ARG A 175 23.77 20.40 -23.52
C ARG A 175 23.26 21.07 -22.24
N LYS A 176 22.62 22.23 -22.37
CA LYS A 176 21.95 22.94 -21.28
C LYS A 176 20.47 23.05 -21.65
N LYS A 177 19.57 22.57 -20.79
CA LYS A 177 18.12 22.78 -20.89
C LYS A 177 17.67 23.51 -19.64
N ILE A 178 16.87 24.55 -19.80
CA ILE A 178 16.18 25.20 -18.68
C ILE A 178 14.77 24.60 -18.65
N ILE A 179 14.34 24.15 -17.48
CA ILE A 179 13.03 23.53 -17.25
C ILE A 179 12.32 24.39 -16.21
N ILE A 180 11.14 24.86 -16.57
CA ILE A 180 10.22 25.57 -15.69
C ILE A 180 8.97 24.71 -15.62
N GLN A 181 8.49 24.41 -14.41
CA GLN A 181 7.34 23.54 -14.18
C GLN A 181 6.16 24.38 -13.68
N PRO A 182 4.94 24.18 -14.19
CA PRO A 182 3.77 24.82 -13.62
C PRO A 182 3.52 24.27 -12.21
N GLN A 183 3.15 25.16 -11.30
CA GLN A 183 2.86 24.90 -9.91
C GLN A 183 1.53 25.53 -9.54
N THR A 184 0.78 24.87 -8.67
CA THR A 184 -0.48 25.38 -8.15
C THR A 184 -0.42 25.35 -6.63
N VAL A 185 -0.80 26.45 -5.99
CA VAL A 185 -0.89 26.53 -4.53
C VAL A 185 -2.34 26.33 -4.13
N LEU A 186 -2.57 25.32 -3.30
CA LEU A 186 -3.86 25.01 -2.70
C LEU A 186 -3.83 25.40 -1.23
N ARG A 187 -4.95 25.95 -0.73
CA ARG A 187 -5.18 26.12 0.70
C ARG A 187 -6.25 25.15 1.16
N ILE A 188 -6.00 24.43 2.24
CA ILE A 188 -7.02 23.59 2.87
C ILE A 188 -7.96 24.49 3.65
N ASN A 189 -9.26 24.43 3.37
CA ASN A 189 -10.27 25.21 4.07
C ASN A 189 -10.68 24.48 5.35
N THR A 190 -11.34 23.34 5.18
CA THR A 190 -11.94 22.57 6.27
C THR A 190 -11.69 21.07 6.07
N ILE A 191 -11.67 20.37 7.20
CA ILE A 191 -11.60 18.92 7.29
C ILE A 191 -12.78 18.54 8.18
N ASP A 192 -13.86 18.07 7.57
CA ASP A 192 -15.10 17.72 8.27
C ASP A 192 -15.25 16.19 8.35
N ILE A 193 -15.75 15.70 9.48
CA ILE A 193 -16.01 14.28 9.74
C ILE A 193 -17.49 14.10 10.06
N ALA A 194 -18.13 13.10 9.46
CA ALA A 194 -19.49 12.68 9.80
C ALA A 194 -19.48 11.60 10.90
N PRO A 195 -20.48 11.56 11.80
CA PRO A 195 -20.57 10.54 12.87
C PRO A 195 -21.03 9.16 12.38
N ALA A 196 -20.85 8.83 11.10
CA ALA A 196 -21.30 7.57 10.50
C ALA A 196 -20.13 6.57 10.44
N LEU A 197 -19.78 5.98 11.59
CA LEU A 197 -18.85 4.86 11.67
C LEU A 197 -19.66 3.56 11.60
N THR A 198 -19.60 2.86 10.47
CA THR A 198 -20.15 1.51 10.26
C THR A 198 -19.05 0.48 10.18
#